data_AF-A0A923P021-F1
#
_entry.id   AF-A0A923P021-F1
#
_cell.length_a   1.000
_cell.length_b   1.000
_cell.length_c   1.000
_cell.angle_alpha   90.00
_cell.angle_beta   90.00
_cell.angle_gamma   90.00
#
_symmetry.space_group_name_H-M   'P 1'
#
loop_
_entity.id
_entity.type
_entity.pdbx_description
1 polymer ?
#
loop_
_entity_poly.entity_id
_entity_poly.type
_entity_poly.pdbx_seq_one_letter_code
_entity_poly.pdbx_strand_id
1 'polypeptide(L)'
;MAIQGSLAMPMSLSCHCGASRILATGNPLMHAYCHCQGCRELTGASVVATSTWRSGDLGVAPNSRPLGEYLHATQQMSRHFCTGCGDVMFLVNALGMRAVPHALLEHACQGSVPALYAPVMHLHYAQRRVDVLDDLPKYLERAGGPRHGVAAAMAGIVATRAAADAVRERIGGDARRA
;
A
#
# COMPACT_ATOMS: atom_id res chain seq x y z
N MET A 1 -22.47 12.81 10.14
CA MET A 1 -21.82 14.14 10.14
C MET A 1 -20.51 14.00 9.36
N ALA A 2 -20.51 14.35 8.08
CA ALA A 2 -19.33 14.21 7.22
C ALA A 2 -18.42 15.42 7.45
N ILE A 3 -17.30 15.22 8.14
CA ILE A 3 -16.21 16.20 8.16
C ILE A 3 -15.49 16.08 6.81
N GLN A 4 -16.03 16.76 5.80
CA GLN A 4 -15.28 17.14 4.62
C GLN A 4 -14.30 18.24 5.03
N GLY A 5 -13.23 17.85 5.71
CA GLY A 5 -12.07 18.69 5.93
C GLY A 5 -11.40 18.92 4.58
N SER A 6 -11.65 20.07 3.96
CA SER A 6 -10.76 20.61 2.95
C SER A 6 -9.36 20.62 3.54
N LEU A 7 -8.48 19.77 3.02
CA LEU A 7 -7.08 19.85 3.34
C LEU A 7 -6.58 21.10 2.63
N ALA A 8 -6.12 22.09 3.38
CA ALA A 8 -5.51 23.28 2.81
C ALA A 8 -4.18 22.89 2.14
N MET A 9 -3.97 23.28 0.88
CA MET A 9 -2.69 23.08 0.21
C MET A 9 -1.78 24.30 0.42
N PRO A 10 -0.47 24.10 0.63
CA PRO A 10 0.23 22.82 0.78
C PRO A 10 -0.14 22.09 2.09
N MET A 11 -0.28 20.77 2.01
CA MET A 11 -0.51 19.92 3.18
C MET A 11 0.75 19.86 4.03
N SER A 12 0.63 20.20 5.31
CA SER A 12 1.72 20.06 6.26
C SER A 12 1.57 18.79 7.09
N LEU A 13 2.60 17.94 7.07
CA LEU A 13 2.66 16.71 7.87
C LEU A 13 3.85 16.78 8.82
N SER A 14 3.61 16.64 10.12
CA SER A 14 4.65 16.61 11.15
C SER A 14 4.86 15.19 11.68
N CYS A 15 6.08 14.89 12.12
CA CYS A 15 6.33 13.71 12.95
C CYS A 15 5.65 13.83 14.32
N HIS A 16 5.63 12.73 15.07
CA HIS A 16 5.03 12.61 16.39
C HIS A 16 5.56 13.64 17.41
N CYS A 17 6.85 13.95 17.39
CA CYS A 17 7.42 14.96 18.29
C CYS A 17 7.32 16.40 17.75
N GLY A 18 6.79 16.60 16.54
CA GLY A 18 6.64 17.91 15.90
C GLY A 18 7.94 18.55 15.38
N ALA A 19 9.12 17.97 15.65
CA ALA A 19 10.40 18.58 15.30
C ALA A 19 10.68 18.59 13.78
N SER A 20 10.19 17.57 13.07
CA SER A 20 10.34 17.44 11.62
C SER A 20 8.99 17.57 10.93
N ARG A 21 8.95 18.32 9.83
CA ARG A 21 7.77 18.59 9.03
C ARG A 21 8.08 18.49 7.54
N ILE A 22 7.15 17.93 6.79
CA ILE A 22 7.14 17.93 5.33
C ILE A 22 5.94 18.72 4.80
N LEU A 23 6.08 19.26 3.60
CA LEU A 23 5.04 19.94 2.84
C LEU A 23 4.76 19.11 1.59
N ALA A 24 3.48 18.76 1.37
CA ALA A 24 3.01 18.11 0.16
C ALA A 24 2.14 19.08 -0.65
N THR A 25 2.40 19.18 -1.94
CA THR A 25 1.64 20.02 -2.88
C THR A 25 0.88 19.15 -3.88
N GLY A 26 -0.31 19.62 -4.26
CA GLY A 26 -1.15 18.93 -5.24
C GLY A 26 -1.60 17.54 -4.77
N ASN A 27 -2.04 16.74 -5.74
CA ASN A 27 -2.52 15.40 -5.47
C ASN A 27 -1.39 14.36 -5.56
N PRO A 28 -1.37 13.38 -4.65
CA PRO A 28 -0.55 12.19 -4.76
C PRO A 28 -0.84 11.43 -6.06
N LEU A 29 0.20 10.81 -6.60
CA LEU A 29 0.14 9.93 -7.77
C LEU A 29 -0.59 8.62 -7.48
N MET A 30 -0.53 8.14 -6.24
CA MET A 30 -0.97 6.80 -5.88
C MET A 30 -1.21 6.62 -4.39
N HIS A 31 -2.23 5.83 -4.05
CA HIS A 31 -2.55 5.33 -2.71
C HIS A 31 -2.66 3.82 -2.72
N ALA A 32 -1.76 3.13 -2.04
CA ALA A 32 -1.74 1.67 -2.09
C ALA A 32 -1.20 1.06 -0.81
N TYR A 33 -1.62 -0.17 -0.56
CA TYR A 33 -0.92 -1.08 0.32
C TYR A 33 0.27 -1.69 -0.42
N CYS A 34 1.48 -1.37 0.02
CA CYS A 34 2.70 -1.93 -0.53
C CYS A 34 3.18 -3.14 0.28
N HIS A 35 3.47 -4.23 -0.43
CA HIS A 35 3.97 -5.48 0.14
C HIS A 35 5.42 -5.77 -0.25
N CYS A 36 6.17 -4.81 -0.81
CA CYS A 36 7.55 -5.11 -1.21
C CYS A 36 8.48 -5.27 0.01
N GLN A 37 9.55 -6.05 -0.16
CA GLN A 37 10.57 -6.24 0.88
C GLN A 37 11.14 -4.92 1.38
N GLY A 38 11.47 -3.99 0.47
CA GLY A 38 12.04 -2.70 0.84
C GLY A 38 11.12 -1.87 1.74
N CYS A 39 9.83 -1.76 1.44
CA CYS A 39 8.88 -1.06 2.31
C CYS A 39 8.80 -1.72 3.68
N ARG A 40 8.77 -3.06 3.76
CA ARG A 40 8.72 -3.76 5.04
C ARG A 40 9.97 -3.54 5.88
N GLU A 41 11.16 -3.70 5.29
CA GLU A 41 12.42 -3.57 6.02
C GLU A 41 12.69 -2.12 6.44
N LEU A 42 12.31 -1.14 5.61
CA LEU A 42 12.49 0.28 5.92
C LEU A 42 11.54 0.79 7.01
N THR A 43 10.34 0.21 7.12
CA THR A 43 9.29 0.67 8.06
C THR A 43 9.06 -0.27 9.25
N GLY A 44 9.50 -1.52 9.16
CA GLY A 44 9.19 -2.58 10.12
C GLY A 44 7.79 -3.18 9.99
N ALA A 45 6.91 -2.68 9.10
CA ALA A 45 5.54 -3.19 8.98
C ALA A 45 5.43 -4.34 7.97
N SER A 46 4.50 -5.28 8.19
CA SER A 46 4.25 -6.42 7.27
C SER A 46 3.64 -5.99 5.93
N VAL A 47 2.88 -4.90 5.96
CA VAL A 47 2.27 -4.19 4.83
C VAL A 47 2.25 -2.72 5.18
N VAL A 48 2.57 -1.85 4.21
CA VAL A 48 2.59 -0.40 4.43
C VAL A 48 1.56 0.25 3.54
N ALA A 49 0.59 0.95 4.13
CA ALA A 49 -0.26 1.87 3.38
C ALA A 49 0.54 3.15 3.11
N THR A 50 0.64 3.55 1.85
CA THR A 50 1.37 4.75 1.45
C THR A 50 0.60 5.62 0.47
N SER A 51 0.87 6.92 0.54
CA SER A 51 0.51 7.93 -0.46
C SER A 51 1.78 8.41 -1.13
N THR A 52 1.86 8.37 -2.46
CA THR A 52 3.10 8.63 -3.21
C THR A 52 3.02 9.92 -4.02
N TRP A 53 4.02 10.79 -3.92
CA TRP A 53 4.16 12.02 -4.71
C TRP A 53 5.41 11.99 -5.59
N ARG A 54 5.46 12.87 -6.60
CA ARG A 54 6.72 13.19 -7.28
C ARG A 54 7.68 13.86 -6.29
N SER A 55 8.98 13.74 -6.55
CA SER A 55 10.02 14.35 -5.71
C SER A 55 9.84 15.86 -5.51
N GLY A 56 9.40 16.58 -6.56
CA GLY A 56 9.17 18.02 -6.50
C GLY A 56 7.88 18.44 -5.76
N ASP A 57 6.95 17.51 -5.56
CA ASP A 57 5.64 17.78 -4.96
C ASP A 57 5.61 17.46 -3.45
N LEU A 58 6.74 17.01 -2.88
CA LEU A 58 6.84 16.69 -1.45
C LEU A 58 8.24 17.00 -0.93
N GLY A 59 8.37 17.89 0.06
CA GLY A 59 9.67 18.36 0.57
C GLY A 59 9.70 18.59 2.07
N VAL A 60 10.89 18.70 2.65
CA VAL A 60 11.07 19.13 4.05
C VAL A 60 10.66 20.59 4.16
N ALA A 61 9.84 20.93 5.15
CA ALA A 61 9.39 22.30 5.37
C ALA A 61 10.57 23.22 5.74
N PRO A 62 10.55 24.50 5.37
CA PRO A 62 11.51 25.48 5.89
C PRO A 62 11.51 25.50 7.42
N ASN A 63 12.68 25.72 8.02
CA ASN A 63 12.88 25.78 9.48
C ASN A 63 12.48 24.51 10.25
N SER A 64 12.32 23.37 9.55
CA SER A 64 12.15 22.05 10.16
C SER A 64 13.49 21.43 10.54
N ARG A 65 13.52 20.56 11.56
CA ARG A 65 14.68 19.70 11.83
C ARG A 65 14.99 18.86 10.57
N PRO A 66 16.27 18.75 10.15
CA PRO A 66 16.69 17.88 9.06
C PRO A 66 16.33 16.41 9.32
N LEU A 67 16.02 15.69 8.24
CA LEU A 67 15.74 14.27 8.31
C LEU A 67 17.03 13.46 8.28
N GLY A 68 17.03 12.35 9.02
CA GLY A 68 18.00 11.29 8.79
C GLY A 68 17.61 10.53 7.53
N GLU A 69 18.60 9.95 6.87
CA GLU A 69 18.40 9.07 5.72
C GLU A 69 19.06 7.72 5.97
N TYR A 70 18.39 6.65 5.56
CA TYR A 70 18.99 5.33 5.47
C TYR A 70 18.66 4.71 4.11
N LEU A 71 19.71 4.41 3.34
CA LEU A 71 19.62 3.72 2.07
C LEU A 71 19.55 2.21 2.32
N HIS A 72 18.56 1.55 1.73
CA HIS A 72 18.42 0.10 1.82
C HIS A 72 19.61 -0.59 1.16
N ALA A 73 20.14 -1.64 1.78
CA ALA A 73 21.39 -2.28 1.33
C ALA A 73 21.31 -2.87 -0.09
N THR A 74 20.18 -3.47 -0.45
CA THR A 74 20.00 -4.19 -1.73
C THR A 74 18.87 -3.66 -2.62
N GLN A 75 18.01 -2.79 -2.10
CA GLN A 75 16.89 -2.22 -2.84
C GLN A 75 17.24 -0.77 -3.17
N GLN A 76 16.92 -0.30 -4.37
CA GLN A 76 17.08 1.11 -4.74
C GLN A 76 15.98 1.94 -4.05
N MET A 77 16.04 2.01 -2.73
CA MET A 77 15.05 2.65 -1.88
C MET A 77 15.73 3.22 -0.64
N SER A 78 15.27 4.37 -0.15
CA SER A 78 15.72 4.93 1.12
C SER A 78 14.54 5.28 2.02
N ARG A 79 14.77 5.31 3.34
CA ARG A 79 13.84 5.91 4.31
C ARG A 79 14.40 7.23 4.79
N HIS A 80 13.52 8.22 4.88
CA HIS A 80 13.79 9.50 5.52
C HIS A 80 12.97 9.61 6.80
N PHE A 81 13.64 9.89 7.91
CA PHE A 81 13.04 9.78 9.23
C PHE A 81 13.41 10.95 10.14
N CYS A 82 12.55 11.25 11.12
CA CYS A 82 12.85 12.24 12.13
C CYS A 82 13.95 11.71 13.06
N THR A 83 15.08 12.42 13.16
CA THR A 83 16.17 12.05 14.09
C THR A 83 15.84 12.32 15.57
N GLY A 84 14.69 12.95 15.86
CA GLY A 84 14.22 13.19 17.21
C GLY A 84 13.37 12.05 17.77
N CYS A 85 12.41 11.54 17.00
CA CYS A 85 11.48 10.50 17.46
C CYS A 85 11.50 9.19 16.65
N GLY A 86 12.22 9.15 15.53
CA GLY A 86 12.32 7.95 14.68
C GLY A 86 11.21 7.78 13.65
N ASP A 87 10.18 8.63 13.65
CA ASP A 87 9.08 8.58 12.67
C ASP A 87 9.60 8.56 11.23
N VAL A 88 9.08 7.63 10.44
CA VAL A 88 9.33 7.57 9.01
C VAL A 88 8.49 8.66 8.33
N MET A 89 9.16 9.69 7.83
CA MET A 89 8.52 10.82 7.16
C MET A 89 8.09 10.45 5.74
N PHE A 90 8.99 9.83 4.98
CA PHE A 90 8.71 9.26 3.67
C PHE A 90 9.78 8.25 3.26
N LEU A 91 9.42 7.39 2.33
CA LEU A 91 10.34 6.52 1.60
C LEU A 91 10.62 7.12 0.23
N VAL A 92 11.81 6.90 -0.33
CA VAL A 92 12.11 7.18 -1.74
C VAL A 92 12.28 5.85 -2.45
N ASN A 93 11.64 5.67 -3.61
CA ASN A 93 11.78 4.46 -4.42
C ASN A 93 12.76 4.64 -5.59
N ALA A 94 12.96 3.57 -6.37
CA ALA A 94 13.89 3.55 -7.50
C ALA A 94 13.55 4.59 -8.61
N LEU A 95 12.32 5.10 -8.62
CA LEU A 95 11.86 6.14 -9.56
C LEU A 95 12.00 7.56 -8.98
N GLY A 96 12.60 7.70 -7.80
CA GLY A 96 12.72 8.98 -7.09
C GLY A 96 11.41 9.51 -6.52
N MET A 97 10.35 8.71 -6.51
CA MET A 97 9.05 9.11 -5.95
C MET A 97 9.07 8.98 -4.43
N ARG A 98 8.36 9.89 -3.75
CA ARG A 98 8.33 9.96 -2.29
C ARG A 98 7.02 9.41 -1.77
N ALA A 99 7.09 8.31 -1.01
CA ALA A 99 5.94 7.63 -0.45
C ALA A 99 5.82 7.92 1.05
N VAL A 100 4.78 8.66 1.44
CA VAL A 100 4.45 8.96 2.83
C VAL A 100 3.65 7.78 3.42
N PRO A 101 4.10 7.18 4.54
CA PRO A 101 3.31 6.19 5.26
C PRO A 101 2.01 6.78 5.80
N HIS A 102 0.90 6.06 5.72
CA HIS A 102 -0.39 6.53 6.24
C HIS A 102 -0.39 6.73 7.75
N ALA A 103 0.46 6.04 8.51
CA ALA A 103 0.65 6.32 9.94
C ALA A 103 1.02 7.79 10.21
N LEU A 104 1.79 8.43 9.32
CA LEU A 104 2.10 9.86 9.42
C LEU A 104 0.90 10.73 9.06
N LEU A 105 0.13 10.34 8.03
CA LEU A 105 -1.11 11.02 7.64
C LEU A 105 -2.15 10.97 8.76
N GLU A 106 -2.35 9.79 9.35
CA GLU A 106 -3.22 9.57 10.51
C GLU A 106 -2.81 10.47 11.66
N HIS A 107 -1.52 10.48 12.01
CA HIS A 107 -1.02 11.34 13.07
C HIS A 107 -1.31 12.83 12.78
N ALA A 108 -0.99 13.31 11.57
CA ALA A 108 -1.23 14.69 11.17
C ALA A 108 -2.73 15.05 11.10
N CYS A 109 -3.59 14.08 10.82
CA CYS A 109 -5.04 14.24 10.67
C CYS A 109 -5.82 13.66 11.87
N GLN A 110 -5.22 13.71 13.07
CA GLN A 110 -5.86 13.40 14.36
C GLN A 110 -6.50 12.00 14.41
N GLY A 111 -5.80 11.00 13.88
CA GLY A 111 -6.21 9.60 13.88
C GLY A 111 -7.08 9.19 12.69
N SER A 112 -7.21 10.04 11.66
CA SER A 112 -7.99 9.71 10.45
C SER A 112 -7.12 9.79 9.20
N VAL A 113 -7.36 8.91 8.22
CA VAL A 113 -6.86 9.10 6.85
C VAL A 113 -7.98 9.73 6.03
N PRO A 114 -7.80 10.94 5.46
CA PRO A 114 -8.75 11.53 4.54
C PRO A 114 -9.11 10.55 3.42
N ALA A 115 -10.40 10.44 3.06
CA ALA A 115 -10.88 9.48 2.07
C ALA A 115 -10.16 9.60 0.71
N LEU A 116 -9.71 10.80 0.35
CA LEU A 116 -8.89 11.07 -0.84
C LEU A 116 -7.60 10.23 -0.88
N TYR A 117 -7.10 9.82 0.29
CA TYR A 117 -5.85 9.08 0.43
C TYR A 117 -6.04 7.61 0.79
N ALA A 118 -7.28 7.14 0.90
CA ALA A 118 -7.54 5.73 1.20
C ALA A 118 -6.85 4.82 0.16
N PRO A 119 -6.16 3.75 0.57
CA PRO A 119 -5.57 2.81 -0.38
C PRO A 119 -6.63 2.21 -1.30
N VAL A 120 -6.34 2.14 -2.60
CA VAL A 120 -7.28 1.62 -3.61
C VAL A 120 -6.85 0.28 -4.22
N MET A 121 -5.68 -0.23 -3.81
CA MET A 121 -5.11 -1.49 -4.32
C MET A 121 -3.96 -1.98 -3.42
N HIS A 122 -3.56 -3.23 -3.64
CA HIS A 122 -2.29 -3.76 -3.17
C HIS A 122 -1.27 -3.89 -4.30
N LEU A 123 -0.03 -3.54 -4.01
CA LEU A 123 1.12 -3.68 -4.91
C LEU A 123 2.13 -4.66 -4.34
N HIS A 124 2.93 -5.25 -5.23
CA HIS A 124 3.95 -6.24 -4.88
C HIS A 124 3.39 -7.42 -4.06
N TYR A 125 2.12 -7.79 -4.28
CA TYR A 125 1.40 -8.78 -3.47
C TYR A 125 2.02 -10.19 -3.55
N ALA A 126 2.81 -10.48 -4.58
CA ALA A 126 3.60 -11.72 -4.65
C ALA A 126 4.62 -11.83 -3.50
N GLN A 127 5.07 -10.71 -2.96
CA GLN A 127 6.05 -10.67 -1.88
C GLN A 127 5.44 -10.63 -0.47
N ARG A 128 4.11 -10.63 -0.34
CA ARG A 128 3.42 -10.45 0.95
C ARG A 128 3.87 -11.45 2.02
N ARG A 129 3.81 -11.02 3.28
CA ARG A 129 4.03 -11.89 4.45
C ARG A 129 2.74 -12.32 5.14
N VAL A 130 1.66 -11.58 4.89
CA VAL A 130 0.32 -11.85 5.41
C VAL A 130 -0.68 -11.72 4.26
N ASP A 131 -1.68 -12.59 4.23
CA ASP A 131 -2.83 -12.43 3.34
C ASP A 131 -3.74 -11.31 3.88
N VAL A 132 -4.12 -10.39 3.00
CA VAL A 132 -5.08 -9.32 3.33
C VAL A 132 -6.42 -9.69 2.72
N LEU A 133 -7.42 -9.87 3.58
CA LEU A 133 -8.77 -10.27 3.20
C LEU A 133 -9.64 -9.03 3.01
N ASP A 134 -9.47 -8.38 1.86
CA ASP A 134 -10.34 -7.29 1.39
C ASP A 134 -10.65 -7.46 -0.11
N ASP A 135 -11.52 -6.59 -0.63
CA ASP A 135 -11.95 -6.61 -2.03
C ASP A 135 -11.06 -5.75 -2.94
N LEU A 136 -9.98 -5.15 -2.40
CA LEU A 136 -9.12 -4.30 -3.20
C LEU A 136 -8.32 -5.13 -4.22
N PRO A 137 -8.12 -4.62 -5.45
CA PRO A 137 -7.28 -5.27 -6.45
C PRO A 137 -5.88 -5.56 -5.92
N LYS A 138 -5.45 -6.82 -6.01
CA LYS A 138 -4.14 -7.28 -5.54
C LYS A 138 -3.21 -7.53 -6.71
N TYR A 139 -2.36 -6.57 -7.05
CA TYR A 139 -1.38 -6.71 -8.12
C TYR A 139 -0.13 -7.42 -7.60
N LEU A 140 0.31 -8.46 -8.33
CA LEU A 140 1.45 -9.28 -7.93
C LEU A 140 2.75 -8.46 -7.89
N GLU A 141 2.92 -7.53 -8.82
CA GLU A 141 4.14 -6.72 -8.96
C GLU A 141 3.82 -5.24 -9.00
N ARG A 142 3.09 -4.79 -10.02
CA ARG A 142 2.82 -3.36 -10.30
C ARG A 142 1.36 -3.11 -10.64
N ALA A 143 0.92 -1.86 -10.48
CA ALA A 143 -0.39 -1.42 -10.92
C ALA A 143 -0.61 -1.76 -12.42
N GLY A 144 -1.81 -2.27 -12.73
CA GLY A 144 -2.17 -2.73 -14.08
C GLY A 144 -1.50 -4.04 -14.52
N GLY A 145 -0.71 -4.69 -13.66
CA GLY A 145 -0.10 -5.99 -13.94
C GLY A 145 -1.00 -7.20 -13.61
N PRO A 146 -0.42 -8.42 -13.60
CA PRO A 146 -1.12 -9.63 -13.17
C PRO A 146 -1.66 -9.50 -11.74
N ARG A 147 -2.84 -10.07 -11.49
CA ARG A 147 -3.54 -9.98 -10.21
C ARG A 147 -3.58 -11.32 -9.48
N HIS A 148 -3.36 -11.28 -8.18
CA HIS A 148 -3.63 -12.39 -7.27
C HIS A 148 -5.14 -12.71 -7.26
N GLY A 149 -5.48 -13.98 -7.20
CA GLY A 149 -6.88 -14.44 -7.16
C GLY A 149 -7.59 -14.52 -8.53
N VAL A 150 -7.10 -13.88 -9.60
CA VAL A 150 -7.77 -13.91 -10.91
C VAL A 150 -7.48 -15.23 -11.66
N ALA A 151 -6.30 -15.82 -11.48
CA ALA A 151 -6.01 -17.18 -11.95
C ALA A 151 -6.74 -18.27 -11.13
N ALA A 152 -6.94 -18.04 -9.82
CA ALA A 152 -7.67 -18.95 -8.95
C ALA A 152 -9.18 -18.95 -9.25
N ALA A 153 -9.76 -17.80 -9.65
CA ALA A 153 -11.14 -17.73 -10.11
C ALA A 153 -11.38 -18.54 -11.41
N MET A 154 -10.44 -18.48 -12.36
CA MET A 154 -10.52 -19.29 -13.59
C MET A 154 -10.29 -20.79 -13.33
N ALA A 155 -9.31 -21.14 -12.49
CA ALA A 155 -9.06 -22.53 -12.09
C ALA A 155 -10.24 -23.12 -11.27
N GLY A 156 -10.90 -22.29 -10.44
CA GLY A 156 -12.09 -22.67 -9.68
C GLY A 156 -13.32 -22.93 -10.56
N ILE A 157 -13.50 -22.18 -11.66
CA ILE A 157 -14.56 -22.45 -12.65
C ILE A 157 -14.30 -23.78 -13.38
N VAL A 158 -13.05 -24.08 -13.73
CA VAL A 158 -12.68 -25.36 -14.37
C VAL A 158 -12.85 -26.53 -13.39
N ALA A 159 -12.42 -26.37 -12.13
CA ALA A 159 -12.55 -27.40 -11.10
C ALA A 159 -14.01 -27.66 -10.70
N THR A 160 -14.86 -26.63 -10.64
CA THR A 160 -16.29 -26.80 -10.33
C THR A 160 -17.06 -27.45 -11.48
N ARG A 161 -16.69 -27.20 -12.75
CA ARG A 161 -17.21 -27.97 -13.89
C ARG A 161 -16.76 -29.43 -13.84
N ALA A 162 -15.47 -29.69 -13.63
CA ALA A 162 -14.96 -31.06 -13.51
C ALA A 162 -15.59 -31.82 -12.33
N ALA A 163 -15.82 -31.16 -11.20
CA ALA A 163 -16.51 -31.74 -10.06
C ALA A 163 -18.00 -31.99 -10.35
N ALA A 164 -18.68 -31.06 -11.04
CA ALA A 164 -20.08 -31.23 -11.43
C ALA A 164 -20.25 -32.37 -12.47
N ASP A 165 -19.32 -32.52 -13.40
CA ASP A 165 -19.31 -33.59 -14.40
C ASP A 165 -19.00 -34.95 -13.75
N ALA A 166 -18.02 -35.02 -12.84
CA ALA A 166 -17.73 -36.22 -12.06
C ALA A 166 -18.90 -36.65 -11.16
N VAL A 167 -19.64 -35.70 -10.60
CA VAL A 167 -20.87 -35.98 -9.84
C VAL A 167 -21.97 -36.49 -10.76
N ARG A 168 -22.16 -35.92 -11.96
CA ARG A 168 -23.15 -36.41 -12.94
C ARG A 168 -22.85 -37.82 -13.43
N GLU A 169 -21.59 -38.16 -13.68
CA GLU A 169 -21.19 -39.52 -14.05
C GLU A 169 -21.47 -40.53 -12.93
N ARG A 170 -21.24 -40.12 -11.68
CA ARG A 170 -21.45 -40.97 -10.51
C ARG A 170 -22.92 -41.21 -10.19
N ILE A 171 -23.78 -40.22 -10.47
CA ILE A 171 -25.24 -40.35 -10.29
C ILE A 171 -25.88 -41.02 -11.51
N GLY A 172 -25.35 -40.82 -12.72
CA GLY A 172 -25.85 -41.43 -13.96
C GLY A 172 -25.43 -42.89 -14.18
N GLY A 173 -24.43 -43.38 -13.43
CA GLY A 173 -23.92 -44.75 -13.54
C GLY A 173 -24.79 -45.83 -12.89
N ASP A 174 -25.77 -45.46 -12.05
CA ASP A 174 -26.53 -46.41 -11.23
C ASP A 174 -27.96 -46.70 -11.74
N ALA A 175 -28.38 -46.07 -12.84
CA ALA A 175 -29.73 -46.25 -13.39
C ALA A 175 -29.87 -47.44 -14.38
N ARG A 176 -28.89 -48.36 -14.44
CA ARG A 176 -28.91 -49.52 -15.36
C ARG A 176 -28.56 -50.87 -14.71
N ARG A 177 -28.79 -51.00 -13.39
CA ARG A 177 -28.73 -52.29 -12.67
C ARG A 177 -29.89 -52.40 -11.67
N ALA A 178 -31.10 -52.52 -12.19
CA ALA A 178 -32.25 -53.10 -11.50
C ALA A 178 -33.21 -53.63 -12.58
#